data_AF-A0A353D5T6-F1
#
_entry.id   AF-A0A353D5T6-F1
#
_cell.length_a   1.000
_cell.length_b   1.000
_cell.length_c   1.000
_cell.angle_alpha   90.00
_cell.angle_beta   90.00
_cell.angle_gamma   90.00
#
_symmetry.space_group_name_H-M   'P 1'
#
loop_
_entity.id
_entity.type
_entity.pdbx_description
1 polymer ?
#
loop_
_entity_poly.entity_id
_entity_poly.type
_entity_poly.pdbx_seq_one_letter_code
_entity_poly.pdbx_strand_id
1 'polypeptide(L)' 'HIPLSSFKKNIGQIEKYKNKPVVVYCRSGQRSIGPAGTLKKAGFERVYNLTGGMIAWQKDSLPIQK' A
#
# COMPACT_ATOMS: atom_id res chain seq x y z
N HIS A 1 -3.84 -7.84 5.23
CA HIS A 1 -4.74 -7.00 4.41
C HIS A 1 -5.39 -5.94 5.31
N ILE A 2 -5.15 -4.64 5.07
CA ILE A 2 -5.76 -3.55 5.84
C ILE A 2 -6.78 -2.83 4.93
N PRO A 3 -8.08 -2.89 5.23
CA PRO A 3 -9.09 -2.22 4.44
C PRO A 3 -8.97 -0.69 4.54
N LEU A 4 -9.27 0.00 3.45
CA LEU A 4 -9.20 1.46 3.31
C LEU A 4 -10.03 2.21 4.37
N SER A 5 -11.19 1.64 4.75
CA SER A 5 -12.09 2.19 5.77
C SER A 5 -11.45 2.23 7.17
N SER A 6 -10.58 1.27 7.49
CA SER A 6 -9.91 1.18 8.79
C SER A 6 -8.43 1.62 8.74
N PHE A 7 -7.93 2.00 7.55
CA PHE A 7 -6.53 2.34 7.33
C PHE A 7 -6.02 3.46 8.26
N LYS A 8 -6.80 4.56 8.41
CA LYS A 8 -6.41 5.66 9.30
C LYS A 8 -6.31 5.23 10.77
N LYS A 9 -7.21 4.37 11.24
CA LYS A 9 -7.17 3.84 12.62
C LYS A 9 -6.02 2.86 12.83
N ASN A 10 -5.67 2.08 11.80
CA ASN A 10 -4.63 1.06 11.88
C ASN A 10 -3.23 1.57 11.50
N ILE A 11 -3.09 2.85 11.13
CA ILE A 11 -1.79 3.42 10.76
C ILE A 11 -0.80 3.33 11.92
N GLY A 12 -1.28 3.44 13.16
CA GLY A 12 -0.50 3.27 14.39
C GLY A 12 0.21 1.92 14.48
N GLN A 13 -0.45 0.84 14.04
CA GLN A 13 0.10 -0.52 14.13
C GLN A 13 1.28 -0.74 13.18
N ILE A 14 1.34 0.04 12.10
CA ILE A 14 2.38 -0.05 11.08
C ILE A 14 3.47 1.00 11.27
N GLU A 15 3.37 1.90 12.26
CA GLU A 15 4.38 2.92 12.54
C GLU A 15 5.76 2.33 12.84
N LYS A 16 5.81 1.13 13.45
CA LYS A 16 7.06 0.38 13.65
C LYS A 16 7.80 0.03 12.34
N TYR A 17 7.12 0.13 11.20
CA TYR A 17 7.67 -0.13 9.88
C TYR A 17 7.97 1.16 9.08
N LYS A 18 7.95 2.34 9.70
CA LYS A 18 8.27 3.63 9.03
C LYS A 18 9.62 3.63 8.30
N ASN A 19 10.61 2.93 8.86
CA ASN A 19 11.95 2.76 8.29
C ASN A 19 12.03 1.70 7.18
N LYS A 20 10.99 0.86 7.03
CA LYS A 20 10.97 -0.23 6.04
C LYS A 20 10.27 0.23 4.74
N PRO A 21 10.63 -0.35 3.59
CA PRO A 21 9.89 -0.13 2.36
C PRO A 21 8.46 -0.67 2.49
N VAL A 22 7.48 0.21 2.32
CA VAL A 22 6.05 -0.11 2.34
C VAL A 22 5.50 0.03 0.93
N VAL A 23 4.98 -1.08 0.39
CA VAL A 23 4.30 -1.11 -0.90
C VAL A 23 2.80 -1.08 -0.67
N VAL A 24 2.13 -0.08 -1.22
CA VAL A 24 0.67 0.04 -1.21
C VAL A 24 0.16 -0.33 -2.59
N TYR A 25 -0.84 -1.21 -2.62
CA TYR A 25 -1.48 -1.63 -3.85
C TYR A 25 -2.99 -1.67 -3.66
N CYS A 26 -3.73 -1.55 -4.76
CA CYS A 26 -5.15 -1.87 -4.82
C CYS A 26 -5.43 -2.68 -6.09
N ARG A 27 -6.70 -2.91 -6.42
CA ARG A 27 -7.06 -3.67 -7.64
C ARG A 27 -6.46 -3.05 -8.93
N SER A 28 -6.54 -1.72 -9.08
CA SER A 28 -6.17 -0.99 -10.31
C SER A 28 -5.10 0.10 -10.13
N GLY A 29 -4.53 0.25 -8.93
CA GLY A 29 -3.53 1.28 -8.59
C GLY A 29 -4.09 2.68 -8.24
N GLN A 30 -5.34 3.01 -8.58
CA GLN A 30 -5.94 4.33 -8.32
C GLN A 30 -6.30 4.56 -6.84
N ARG A 31 -6.93 3.57 -6.19
CA ARG A 31 -7.39 3.69 -4.80
C ARG A 31 -6.26 3.65 -3.77
N SER A 32 -5.06 3.21 -4.15
CA SER A 32 -3.89 3.12 -3.29
C SER A 32 -3.09 4.43 -3.20
N ILE A 33 -3.37 5.42 -4.07
CA ILE A 33 -2.69 6.72 -4.08
C ILE A 33 -2.96 7.52 -2.80
N GLY A 34 -4.23 7.60 -2.36
CA GLY A 34 -4.61 8.31 -1.14
C GLY A 34 -3.94 7.75 0.13
N PRO A 35 -4.04 6.44 0.40
CA PRO A 35 -3.33 5.78 1.49
C PRO A 35 -1.81 5.96 1.42
N ALA A 36 -1.20 5.84 0.24
CA ALA A 36 0.24 6.06 0.06
C ALA A 36 0.65 7.49 0.45
N GLY A 37 -0.11 8.50 0.04
CA GLY A 37 0.13 9.89 0.46
C GLY A 37 -0.04 10.08 1.98
N THR A 38 -1.01 9.37 2.58
CA THR A 38 -1.21 9.41 4.04
C THR A 38 -0.06 8.76 4.80
N LEU A 39 0.50 7.65 4.30
CA LEU A 39 1.72 7.05 4.88
C LEU A 39 2.90 8.00 4.80
N LYS A 40 3.13 8.65 3.65
CA LYS A 40 4.19 9.67 3.54
C LYS A 40 4.01 10.78 4.57
N LYS A 41 2.78 11.30 4.73
CA LYS A 41 2.46 12.32 5.75
C LYS A 41 2.62 11.80 7.19
N ALA A 42 2.42 10.50 7.42
CA ALA A 42 2.63 9.87 8.72
C ALA A 42 4.12 9.60 9.06
N GLY A 43 5.04 9.96 8.16
CA GLY A 43 6.49 9.82 8.38
C GLY A 43 7.07 8.49 7.91
N PHE A 44 6.41 7.80 6.98
CA PHE A 44 7.01 6.65 6.31
C PHE A 44 7.97 7.14 5.23
N GLU A 45 9.24 6.79 5.35
CA GLU A 45 10.30 7.29 4.45
C GLU A 45 10.20 6.63 3.07
N ARG A 46 9.83 5.35 3.02
CA ARG A 46 9.88 4.53 1.81
C ARG A 46 8.51 4.00 1.45
N VAL A 47 7.66 4.86 0.87
CA VAL A 47 6.31 4.48 0.41
C VAL A 47 6.26 4.37 -1.10
N TYR A 48 5.91 3.18 -1.60
CA TYR A 48 5.77 2.88 -3.02
C TYR A 48 4.30 2.55 -3.35
N ASN A 49 3.81 3.06 -4.47
CA ASN A 49 2.50 2.69 -4.99
C ASN A 49 2.70 1.72 -6.16
N LEU A 50 2.01 0.58 -6.12
CA LEU A 50 2.04 -0.37 -7.23
C LEU A 50 1.19 0.15 -8.39
N THR A 51 1.85 0.65 -9.44
CA THR A 51 1.21 1.14 -10.67
C THR A 51 0.45 0.00 -11.36
N GLY A 52 -0.81 0.24 -11.71
CA GLY A 52 -1.69 -0.77 -12.31
C GLY A 52 -2.26 -1.79 -11.31
N GLY A 53 -1.83 -1.76 -10.04
CA GLY A 53 -2.37 -2.58 -8.96
C GLY A 53 -2.20 -4.08 -9.17
N MET A 54 -3.08 -4.87 -8.54
CA MET A 54 -3.08 -6.33 -8.70
C MET A 54 -3.33 -6.77 -10.15
N ILE A 55 -4.05 -5.98 -10.95
CA ILE A 55 -4.28 -6.32 -12.37
C ILE A 55 -2.95 -6.35 -13.12
N ALA A 56 -2.07 -5.35 -12.91
CA ALA A 56 -0.74 -5.37 -13.52
C ALA A 56 0.12 -6.52 -12.98
N TRP A 57 0.08 -6.77 -11.66
CA TRP A 57 0.80 -7.88 -11.05
C TRP A 57 0.39 -9.25 -11.62
N GLN A 58 -0.92 -9.46 -11.81
CA GLN A 58 -1.46 -10.66 -12.43
C GLN A 58 -1.13 -10.73 -13.92
N LYS A 59 -1.10 -9.58 -14.62
CA LYS A 59 -0.73 -9.51 -16.03
C LYS A 59 0.73 -9.89 -16.25
N ASP A 60 1.63 -9.51 -15.35
CA ASP A 60 3.03 -9.93 -15.34
C ASP A 60 3.23 -11.39 -14.87
N SER A 61 2.15 -12.15 -14.65
CA SER A 61 2.18 -13.56 -14.22
C SER A 61 3.03 -13.78 -12.95
N LEU A 62 3.09 -12.76 -12.08
CA LEU A 62 3.82 -12.84 -10.83
C LEU A 62 3.06 -13.69 -9.82
N PRO A 63 3.77 -14.39 -8.92
CA PRO A 63 3.14 -15.27 -7.94
C PRO A 63 2.19 -14.47 -7.03
N ILE A 64 0.98 -14.99 -6.88
CA ILE A 64 -0.02 -14.49 -5.93
C ILE A 64 -0.28 -15.56 -4.88
N GLN A 65 -0.07 -15.24 -3.60
CA GLN A 65 -0.59 -16.03 -2.50
C GLN A 65 -1.94 -15.46 -2.08
N LYS A 66 -2.94 -16.34 -2.00
CA LYS A 66 -4.28 -16.02 -1.51
C LYS A 66 -4.32 -16.03 0.01
#